data_AF-A0A8J3JLZ1-F1
#
_entry.id   AF-A0A8J3JLZ1-F1
#
_cell.length_a   1.000
_cell.length_b   1.000
_cell.length_c   1.000
_cell.angle_alpha   90.00
_cell.angle_beta   90.00
_cell.angle_gamma   90.00
#
_symmetry.space_group_name_H-M   'P 1'
#
loop_
_entity.id
_entity.type
_entity.pdbx_description
1 polymer ?
#
loop_
_entity_poly.entity_id
_entity_poly.type
_entity_poly.pdbx_seq_one_letter_code
_entity_poly.pdbx_strand_id
1 'polypeptide(L)'
;MLTLRTLSVVISDFVDVAAAFISMVAVVLTALFAVRQLRSAQTANHTIVAIELLTRVRSGDEFQEAEDYVINQLAKAYPEPDVSVGDLPPEVRRLVSRVALYYNGLGQMLAFAAVDPRLLMSTVSFRSRQAWRVLEPYILAERARRGETYLSHFEHLVHTAAHNPWDTAVRKLKLRRFASYPAALGLADRPKQAAQPREEDPRPAG
;
A
#
# COMPACT_ATOMS: atom_id res chain seq x y z
N MET A 1 10.47 52.79 53.72
CA MET A 1 9.70 53.14 52.50
C MET A 1 10.50 52.95 51.21
N LEU A 2 11.81 53.24 51.15
CA LEU A 2 12.62 53.07 49.94
C LEU A 2 12.80 51.60 49.49
N THR A 3 12.90 50.67 50.45
CA THR A 3 13.12 49.23 50.20
C THR A 3 11.90 48.48 49.66
N LEU A 4 10.68 48.93 49.97
CA LEU A 4 9.45 48.35 49.41
C LEU A 4 9.25 48.72 47.93
N ARG A 5 9.71 49.90 47.50
CA ARG A 5 9.63 50.35 46.10
C ARG A 5 10.59 49.59 45.19
N THR A 6 11.82 49.32 45.63
CA THR A 6 12.77 48.52 44.84
C THR A 6 12.34 47.07 44.72
N LEU A 7 11.75 46.49 45.78
CA LEU A 7 11.21 45.13 45.74
C LEU A 7 10.04 45.01 44.73
N SER A 8 9.14 45.99 44.67
CA SER A 8 8.01 45.95 43.71
C SER A 8 8.46 46.07 42.26
N VAL A 9 9.50 46.87 41.98
CA VAL A 9 10.06 47.04 40.63
C VAL A 9 10.70 45.74 40.15
N VAL A 10 11.53 45.09 40.98
CA VAL A 10 12.18 43.82 40.62
C VAL A 10 11.16 42.69 40.38
N ILE A 11 10.08 42.66 41.17
CA ILE A 11 8.99 41.69 40.97
C ILE A 11 8.24 41.96 39.66
N SER A 12 7.98 43.22 39.32
CA SER A 12 7.34 43.61 38.05
C SER A 12 8.20 43.21 36.85
N ASP A 13 9.49 43.55 36.87
CA ASP A 13 10.42 43.23 35.79
C ASP A 13 10.52 41.71 35.55
N PHE A 14 10.52 40.91 36.64
CA PHE A 14 10.52 39.46 36.55
C PHE A 14 9.22 38.91 35.92
N VAL A 15 8.07 39.46 36.31
CA VAL A 15 6.77 39.09 35.75
C VAL A 15 6.69 39.43 34.26
N ASP A 16 7.18 40.60 33.86
CA ASP A 16 7.17 41.05 32.46
C ASP A 16 8.07 40.16 31.57
N VAL A 17 9.26 39.80 32.06
CA VAL A 17 10.17 38.89 31.35
C VAL A 17 9.57 37.48 31.24
N ALA A 18 8.97 36.97 32.31
CA ALA A 18 8.31 35.67 32.30
C ALA A 18 7.11 35.65 31.33
N ALA A 19 6.30 36.71 31.34
CA ALA A 19 5.17 36.87 30.43
C ALA A 19 5.63 36.91 28.97
N ALA A 20 6.68 37.68 28.66
CA ALA A 20 7.26 37.75 27.32
C ALA A 20 7.76 36.38 26.83
N PHE A 21 8.41 35.60 27.70
CA PHE A 21 8.88 34.26 27.37
C PHE A 21 7.72 33.30 27.10
N ILE A 22 6.68 33.32 27.93
CA ILE A 22 5.47 32.49 27.75
C ILE A 22 4.79 32.85 26.43
N SER A 23 4.64 34.14 26.11
CA SER A 23 4.07 34.59 24.84
C SER A 23 4.91 34.12 23.64
N MET A 24 6.24 34.20 23.72
CA MET A 24 7.13 33.71 22.67
C MET A 24 6.95 32.20 22.43
N VAL A 25 6.93 31.41 23.51
CA VAL A 25 6.71 29.95 23.43
C VAL A 25 5.33 29.64 22.85
N ALA A 26 4.29 30.35 23.27
CA ALA A 26 2.94 30.18 22.77
C ALA A 26 2.85 30.46 21.26
N VAL A 27 3.53 31.50 20.77
CA VAL A 27 3.60 31.84 19.33
C VAL A 27 4.32 30.74 18.55
N VAL A 28 5.46 30.25 19.06
CA VAL A 28 6.21 29.14 18.41
C VAL A 28 5.36 27.87 18.34
N LEU A 29 4.70 27.50 19.44
CA LEU A 29 3.82 26.33 19.47
C LEU A 29 2.65 26.50 18.51
N THR A 30 2.00 27.67 18.50
CA THR A 30 0.92 27.99 17.56
C THR A 30 1.37 27.86 16.11
N ALA A 31 2.54 28.40 15.77
CA ALA A 31 3.10 28.29 14.43
C ALA A 31 3.41 26.83 14.04
N LEU A 32 3.99 26.05 14.95
CA LEU A 32 4.24 24.63 14.73
C LEU A 32 2.95 23.84 14.54
N PHE A 33 1.91 24.12 15.32
CA PHE A 33 0.59 23.51 15.17
C PHE A 33 -0.07 23.93 13.86
N ALA A 34 -0.03 25.20 13.48
CA ALA A 34 -0.58 25.69 12.23
C ALA A 34 0.11 25.06 11.01
N VAL A 35 1.44 24.94 11.02
CA VAL A 35 2.19 24.25 9.96
C VAL A 35 1.84 22.77 9.91
N ARG A 36 1.72 22.10 11.06
CA ARG A 36 1.26 20.69 11.13
C ARG A 36 -0.17 20.54 10.63
N GLN A 37 -1.07 21.45 10.98
CA GLN A 37 -2.47 21.44 10.59
C GLN A 37 -2.64 21.72 9.09
N LEU A 38 -1.84 22.65 8.54
CA LEU A 38 -1.81 22.94 7.11
C LEU A 38 -1.28 21.75 6.31
N ARG A 39 -0.18 21.13 6.75
CA ARG A 39 0.33 19.89 6.13
C ARG A 39 -0.72 18.77 6.19
N SER A 40 -1.36 18.57 7.35
CA SER A 40 -2.41 17.56 7.51
C SER A 40 -3.63 17.82 6.62
N ALA A 41 -4.04 19.09 6.47
CA ALA A 41 -5.20 19.47 5.67
C ALA A 41 -4.95 19.37 4.16
N GLN A 42 -3.73 19.69 3.70
CA GLN A 42 -3.36 19.61 2.29
C GLN A 42 -3.14 18.15 1.83
N THR A 43 -2.59 17.29 2.68
CA THR A 43 -2.38 15.87 2.33
C THR A 43 -3.69 15.08 2.30
N ALA A 44 -4.61 15.31 3.25
CA ALA A 44 -5.81 14.46 3.37
C ALA A 44 -6.75 14.50 2.14
N ASN A 45 -6.95 15.65 1.51
CA ASN A 45 -7.93 15.79 0.43
C ASN A 45 -7.43 15.29 -0.94
N HIS A 46 -6.15 15.52 -1.28
CA HIS A 46 -5.62 15.11 -2.59
C HIS A 46 -5.21 13.63 -2.61
N THR A 47 -4.75 13.10 -1.48
CA THR A 47 -4.37 11.69 -1.32
C THR A 47 -5.55 10.74 -1.56
N ILE A 48 -6.70 11.01 -0.95
CA ILE A 48 -7.87 10.11 -1.04
C ILE A 48 -8.36 10.03 -2.48
N VAL A 49 -8.46 11.16 -3.17
CA VAL A 49 -8.89 11.21 -4.58
C VAL A 49 -7.94 10.43 -5.48
N ALA A 50 -6.63 10.57 -5.27
CA ALA A 50 -5.65 9.89 -6.11
C ALA A 50 -5.63 8.36 -5.89
N ILE A 51 -5.85 7.90 -4.64
CA ILE A 51 -6.09 6.49 -4.35
C ILE A 51 -7.39 6.03 -4.99
N GLU A 52 -8.47 6.79 -4.85
CA GLU A 52 -9.78 6.45 -5.40
C GLU A 52 -9.71 6.25 -6.92
N LEU A 53 -9.07 7.18 -7.63
CA LEU A 53 -8.87 7.09 -9.08
C LEU A 53 -8.10 5.83 -9.49
N LEU A 54 -7.04 5.45 -8.76
CA LEU A 54 -6.30 4.22 -9.06
C LEU A 54 -7.09 2.98 -8.66
N THR A 55 -7.77 2.98 -7.51
CA THR A 55 -8.63 1.84 -7.13
C THR A 55 -9.80 1.64 -8.09
N ARG A 56 -10.32 2.71 -8.72
CA ARG A 56 -11.30 2.61 -9.80
C ARG A 56 -10.73 1.89 -11.02
N VAL A 57 -9.47 2.15 -11.40
CA VAL A 57 -8.79 1.39 -12.47
C VAL A 57 -8.74 -0.10 -12.10
N ARG A 58 -8.42 -0.42 -10.84
CA ARG A 58 -8.43 -1.81 -10.36
C ARG A 58 -9.80 -2.46 -10.44
N SER A 59 -10.87 -1.72 -10.20
CA SER A 59 -12.24 -2.23 -10.27
C SER A 59 -12.72 -2.48 -11.71
N GLY A 60 -12.04 -1.95 -12.73
CA GLY A 60 -12.40 -2.18 -14.12
C GLY A 60 -12.13 -3.62 -14.57
N ASP A 61 -13.03 -4.17 -15.38
CA ASP A 61 -12.97 -5.55 -15.88
C ASP A 61 -11.65 -5.85 -16.60
N GLU A 62 -11.18 -4.92 -17.44
CA GLU A 62 -9.91 -5.06 -18.15
C GLU A 62 -8.69 -5.24 -17.22
N PHE A 63 -8.72 -4.60 -16.04
CA PHE A 63 -7.64 -4.78 -15.06
C PHE A 63 -7.76 -6.13 -14.35
N GLN A 64 -8.99 -6.52 -13.99
CA GLN A 64 -9.23 -7.80 -13.32
C GLN A 64 -8.86 -8.99 -14.22
N GLU A 65 -9.20 -8.92 -15.50
CA GLU A 65 -8.81 -9.92 -16.50
C GLU A 65 -7.29 -9.99 -16.68
N ALA A 66 -6.63 -8.83 -16.74
CA ALA A 66 -5.17 -8.78 -16.82
C ALA A 66 -4.51 -9.33 -15.55
N GLU A 67 -5.02 -8.98 -14.36
CA GLU A 67 -4.52 -9.49 -13.08
C GLU A 67 -4.73 -11.01 -12.98
N ASP A 68 -5.87 -11.54 -13.40
CA ASP A 68 -6.15 -12.97 -13.42
C ASP A 68 -5.19 -13.71 -14.36
N TYR A 69 -5.05 -13.22 -15.60
CA TYR A 69 -4.13 -13.80 -16.57
C TYR A 69 -2.68 -13.82 -16.04
N VAL A 70 -2.20 -12.68 -15.52
CA VAL A 70 -0.84 -12.57 -14.97
C VAL A 70 -0.64 -13.56 -13.82
N ILE A 71 -1.59 -13.64 -12.88
CA ILE A 71 -1.43 -14.48 -11.70
C ILE A 71 -1.57 -15.98 -12.02
N ASN A 72 -2.50 -16.35 -12.90
CA ASN A 72 -2.93 -17.74 -13.04
C ASN A 72 -2.44 -18.43 -14.32
N GLN A 73 -2.06 -17.66 -15.35
CA GLN A 73 -1.82 -18.18 -16.70
C GLN A 73 -0.44 -17.83 -17.24
N LEU A 74 0.12 -16.66 -16.94
CA LEU A 74 1.38 -16.18 -17.53
C LEU A 74 2.52 -17.20 -17.42
N ALA A 75 2.83 -17.65 -16.20
CA ALA A 75 3.91 -18.60 -15.96
C ALA A 75 3.69 -20.00 -16.57
N LYS A 76 2.44 -20.35 -16.89
CA LYS A 76 2.12 -21.61 -17.59
C LYS A 76 2.34 -21.49 -19.09
N ALA A 77 1.97 -20.33 -19.65
CA ALA A 77 2.12 -20.06 -21.07
C ALA A 77 3.56 -19.73 -21.47
N TYR A 78 4.32 -19.08 -20.57
CA TYR A 78 5.68 -18.62 -20.80
C TYR A 78 6.61 -18.98 -19.61
N PRO A 79 6.94 -20.27 -19.39
CA PRO A 79 7.82 -20.67 -18.29
C PRO A 79 9.25 -20.10 -18.42
N GLU A 80 9.80 -19.63 -17.30
CA GLU A 80 11.05 -18.84 -17.23
C GLU A 80 12.33 -19.70 -17.13
N PRO A 81 13.44 -19.22 -17.72
CA PRO A 81 14.37 -18.38 -16.94
C PRO A 81 14.87 -17.06 -17.56
N ASP A 82 14.57 -16.73 -18.83
CA ASP A 82 15.17 -15.57 -19.53
C ASP A 82 14.19 -14.74 -20.41
N VAL A 83 12.88 -14.89 -20.22
CA VAL A 83 11.88 -14.16 -21.02
C VAL A 83 11.66 -12.77 -20.42
N SER A 84 12.18 -11.72 -21.07
CA SER A 84 11.89 -10.36 -20.63
C SER A 84 10.46 -9.96 -20.99
N VAL A 85 9.91 -8.95 -20.29
CA VAL A 85 8.59 -8.39 -20.59
C VAL A 85 8.49 -7.93 -22.06
N GLY A 86 9.59 -7.43 -22.63
CA GLY A 86 9.73 -7.01 -24.00
C GLY A 86 9.59 -8.13 -25.02
N ASP A 87 9.98 -9.36 -24.66
CA ASP A 87 9.93 -10.54 -25.54
C ASP A 87 8.54 -11.16 -25.62
N LEU A 88 7.67 -10.84 -24.67
CA LEU A 88 6.30 -11.36 -24.65
C LEU A 88 5.53 -10.89 -25.89
N PRO A 89 4.64 -11.75 -26.44
CA PRO A 89 3.76 -11.35 -27.54
C PRO A 89 2.97 -10.09 -27.20
N PRO A 90 2.67 -9.21 -28.17
CA PRO A 90 2.11 -7.88 -27.92
C PRO A 90 0.87 -7.87 -27.00
N GLU A 91 -0.05 -8.82 -27.20
CA GLU A 91 -1.27 -8.95 -26.39
C GLU A 91 -0.95 -9.29 -24.93
N VAL A 92 -0.04 -10.24 -24.70
CA VAL A 92 0.39 -10.67 -23.37
C VAL A 92 1.18 -9.56 -22.68
N ARG A 93 2.09 -8.92 -23.41
CA ARG A 93 2.85 -7.77 -22.95
C ARG A 93 1.94 -6.62 -22.51
N ARG A 94 0.81 -6.39 -23.19
CA ARG A 94 -0.19 -5.39 -22.79
C ARG A 94 -0.81 -5.73 -21.44
N LEU A 95 -1.18 -7.00 -21.20
CA LEU A 95 -1.74 -7.45 -19.93
C LEU A 95 -0.72 -7.31 -18.79
N VAL A 96 0.52 -7.78 -19.02
CA VAL A 96 1.62 -7.65 -18.06
C VAL A 96 1.91 -6.18 -17.75
N SER A 97 2.03 -5.33 -18.77
CA SER A 97 2.31 -3.91 -18.60
C SER A 97 1.20 -3.21 -17.83
N ARG A 98 -0.07 -3.56 -18.06
CA ARG A 98 -1.21 -2.97 -17.33
C ARG A 98 -1.11 -3.25 -15.83
N VAL A 99 -0.83 -4.49 -15.44
CA VAL A 99 -0.68 -4.88 -14.04
C VAL A 99 0.58 -4.26 -13.43
N ALA A 100 1.71 -4.38 -14.10
CA ALA A 100 3.00 -3.88 -13.63
C ALA A 100 3.02 -2.36 -13.46
N LEU A 101 2.50 -1.61 -14.44
CA LEU A 101 2.48 -0.14 -14.39
C LEU A 101 1.47 0.38 -13.36
N TYR A 102 0.36 -0.32 -13.15
CA TYR A 102 -0.58 0.00 -12.08
C TYR A 102 0.11 -0.04 -10.71
N TYR A 103 0.76 -1.16 -10.38
CA TYR A 103 1.46 -1.29 -9.10
C TYR A 103 2.70 -0.39 -9.01
N ASN A 104 3.40 -0.15 -10.12
CA ASN A 104 4.48 0.83 -10.17
C ASN A 104 3.99 2.26 -9.91
N GLY A 105 2.81 2.63 -10.40
CA GLY A 105 2.15 3.91 -10.11
C GLY A 105 1.85 4.07 -8.61
N LEU A 106 1.27 3.05 -7.97
CA LEU A 106 1.05 3.05 -6.53
C LEU A 106 2.34 3.16 -5.72
N GLY A 107 3.40 2.49 -6.18
CA GLY A 107 4.74 2.62 -5.62
C GLY A 107 5.32 4.03 -5.73
N GLN A 108 5.11 4.73 -6.84
CA GLN A 108 5.54 6.12 -7.02
C GLN A 108 4.83 7.04 -6.04
N MET A 109 3.52 6.87 -5.87
CA MET A 109 2.78 7.68 -4.90
C MET A 109 3.27 7.48 -3.48
N LEU A 110 3.64 6.24 -3.13
CA LEU A 110 4.23 5.92 -1.85
C LEU A 110 5.61 6.58 -1.69
N ALA A 111 6.46 6.47 -2.70
CA ALA A 111 7.80 7.05 -2.70
C ALA A 111 7.79 8.59 -2.57
N PHE A 112 6.82 9.26 -3.19
CA PHE A 112 6.65 10.71 -3.11
C PHE A 112 5.81 11.19 -1.93
N ALA A 113 5.44 10.29 -0.99
CA ALA A 113 4.56 10.60 0.13
C ALA A 113 3.22 11.26 -0.28
N ALA A 114 2.77 10.97 -1.50
CA ALA A 114 1.49 11.45 -2.03
C ALA A 114 0.29 10.72 -1.43
N VAL A 115 0.55 9.59 -0.74
CA VAL A 115 -0.46 8.74 -0.10
C VAL A 115 0.00 8.31 1.29
N ASP A 116 -0.92 8.27 2.27
CA ASP A 116 -0.68 7.61 3.55
C ASP A 116 -0.36 6.12 3.30
N PRO A 117 0.86 5.65 3.62
CA PRO A 117 1.25 4.25 3.46
C PRO A 117 0.24 3.28 4.08
N ARG A 118 -0.43 3.67 5.18
CA ARG A 118 -1.37 2.82 5.90
C ARG A 118 -2.59 2.46 5.04
N LEU A 119 -3.15 3.45 4.33
CA LEU A 119 -4.31 3.27 3.45
C LEU A 119 -3.97 2.36 2.26
N LEU A 120 -2.76 2.53 1.72
CA LEU A 120 -2.29 1.74 0.59
C LEU A 120 -2.02 0.30 1.02
N MET A 121 -1.30 0.10 2.12
CA MET A 121 -0.99 -1.23 2.65
C MET A 121 -2.25 -2.00 3.06
N SER A 122 -3.27 -1.30 3.59
CA SER A 122 -4.58 -1.89 3.89
C SER A 122 -5.45 -2.16 2.67
N THR A 123 -4.96 -1.97 1.44
CA THR A 123 -5.78 -2.24 0.23
C THR A 123 -5.05 -3.15 -0.74
N VAL A 124 -3.76 -2.91 -0.97
CA VAL A 124 -3.02 -3.55 -2.07
C VAL A 124 -1.89 -4.48 -1.62
N SER A 125 -1.60 -4.59 -0.32
CA SER A 125 -0.44 -5.36 0.19
C SER A 125 -0.44 -6.83 -0.24
N PHE A 126 -1.58 -7.52 -0.16
CA PHE A 126 -1.63 -8.93 -0.57
C PHE A 126 -1.46 -9.10 -2.09
N ARG A 127 -2.21 -8.33 -2.88
CA ARG A 127 -2.28 -8.49 -4.34
C ARG A 127 -1.01 -8.03 -5.04
N SER A 128 -0.40 -6.92 -4.60
CA SER A 128 0.89 -6.46 -5.12
C SER A 128 2.00 -7.50 -4.96
N ARG A 129 2.09 -8.15 -3.79
CA ARG A 129 3.05 -9.25 -3.55
C ARG A 129 2.78 -10.48 -4.42
N GLN A 130 1.50 -10.80 -4.64
CA GLN A 130 1.13 -11.93 -5.49
C GLN A 130 1.52 -11.67 -6.95
N ALA A 131 1.21 -10.49 -7.47
CA ALA A 131 1.61 -10.08 -8.82
C ALA A 131 3.14 -10.02 -8.96
N TRP A 132 3.85 -9.47 -7.96
CA TRP A 132 5.32 -9.43 -7.96
C TRP A 132 5.92 -10.82 -8.07
N ARG A 133 5.47 -11.78 -7.26
CA ARG A 133 6.02 -13.15 -7.30
C ARG A 133 6.00 -13.77 -8.69
N VAL A 134 4.98 -13.47 -9.49
CA VAL A 134 4.89 -14.00 -10.86
C VAL A 134 5.70 -13.16 -11.83
N LEU A 135 5.69 -11.83 -11.69
CA LEU A 135 6.34 -10.92 -12.62
C LEU A 135 7.84 -10.72 -12.37
N GLU A 136 8.34 -11.01 -11.17
CA GLU A 136 9.73 -10.85 -10.75
C GLU A 136 10.74 -11.40 -11.77
N PRO A 137 10.67 -12.67 -12.23
CA PRO A 137 11.64 -13.18 -13.21
C PRO A 137 11.66 -12.38 -14.52
N TYR A 138 10.49 -12.07 -15.09
CA TYR A 138 10.37 -11.27 -16.31
C TYR A 138 10.91 -9.84 -16.14
N ILE A 139 10.68 -9.25 -14.97
CA ILE A 139 11.16 -7.90 -14.62
C ILE A 139 12.67 -7.91 -14.48
N LEU A 140 13.25 -8.91 -13.81
CA LEU A 140 14.69 -9.05 -13.67
C LEU A 140 15.37 -9.28 -15.02
N ALA A 141 14.78 -10.12 -15.89
CA ALA A 141 15.25 -10.31 -17.26
C ALA A 141 15.21 -9.01 -18.09
N GLU A 142 14.19 -8.17 -17.91
CA GLU A 142 14.14 -6.85 -18.54
C GLU A 142 15.19 -5.89 -17.97
N ARG A 143 15.40 -5.89 -16.65
CA ARG A 143 16.40 -5.05 -15.98
C ARG A 143 17.82 -5.37 -16.43
N ALA A 144 18.12 -6.64 -16.70
CA ALA A 144 19.40 -7.04 -17.27
C ALA A 144 19.69 -6.35 -18.62
N ARG A 145 18.66 -5.94 -19.37
CA ARG A 145 18.78 -5.27 -20.67
C ARG A 145 18.63 -3.76 -20.60
N ARG A 146 17.69 -3.25 -19.78
CA ARG A 146 17.31 -1.83 -19.71
C ARG A 146 17.90 -1.07 -18.51
N GLY A 147 18.43 -1.79 -17.53
CA GLY A 147 18.92 -1.26 -16.26
C GLY A 147 17.94 -1.43 -15.10
N GLU A 148 18.49 -1.33 -13.89
CA GLU A 148 17.84 -1.63 -12.60
C GLU A 148 16.60 -0.77 -12.28
N THR A 149 16.43 0.38 -12.94
CA THR A 149 15.34 1.30 -12.65
C THR A 149 13.99 0.84 -13.19
N TYR A 150 13.96 -0.17 -14.07
CA TYR A 150 12.72 -0.69 -14.63
C TYR A 150 11.80 -1.24 -13.52
N LEU A 151 10.64 -0.60 -13.37
CA LEU A 151 9.63 -0.93 -12.34
C LEU A 151 10.15 -0.89 -10.89
N SER A 152 11.16 -0.08 -10.60
CA SER A 152 11.73 0.08 -9.25
C SER A 152 10.71 0.54 -8.20
N HIS A 153 9.69 1.29 -8.60
CA HIS A 153 8.65 1.72 -7.67
C HIS A 153 7.66 0.58 -7.35
N PHE A 154 7.42 -0.35 -8.27
CA PHE A 154 6.67 -1.56 -7.96
C PHE A 154 7.41 -2.39 -6.92
N GLU A 155 8.72 -2.57 -7.08
CA GLU A 155 9.56 -3.21 -6.07
C GLU A 155 9.49 -2.48 -4.72
N HIS A 156 9.59 -1.15 -4.70
CA HIS A 156 9.43 -0.36 -3.49
C HIS A 156 8.08 -0.59 -2.79
N LEU A 157 6.99 -0.69 -3.55
CA LEU A 157 5.66 -1.01 -3.03
C LEU A 157 5.66 -2.39 -2.36
N VAL A 158 6.20 -3.40 -3.04
CA VAL A 158 6.23 -4.80 -2.58
C VAL A 158 7.12 -4.93 -1.35
N HIS A 159 8.30 -4.30 -1.37
CA HIS A 159 9.20 -4.22 -0.23
C HIS A 159 8.49 -3.62 0.98
N THR A 160 7.77 -2.50 0.79
CA THR A 160 7.01 -1.88 1.88
C THR A 160 5.88 -2.80 2.38
N ALA A 161 5.19 -3.49 1.48
CA ALA A 161 4.12 -4.44 1.79
C ALA A 161 4.62 -5.68 2.54
N ALA A 162 5.84 -6.14 2.26
CA ALA A 162 6.46 -7.26 2.98
C ALA A 162 6.84 -6.88 4.42
N HIS A 163 7.31 -5.65 4.63
CA HIS A 163 7.76 -5.16 5.94
C HIS A 163 6.64 -4.50 6.78
N ASN A 164 5.47 -4.27 6.19
CA ASN A 164 4.27 -3.79 6.89
C ASN A 164 3.12 -4.78 6.71
N PRO A 165 3.13 -5.93 7.41
CA PRO A 165 2.10 -6.94 7.27
C PRO A 165 0.72 -6.36 7.56
N TRP A 166 -0.29 -6.88 6.84
CA TRP A 166 -1.69 -6.50 6.98
C TRP A 166 -2.18 -6.44 8.43
N ASP A 167 -1.73 -7.35 9.30
CA ASP A 167 -2.11 -7.36 10.72
C ASP A 167 -1.72 -6.07 11.44
N THR A 168 -0.61 -5.46 11.06
CA THR A 168 -0.18 -4.17 11.59
C THR A 168 -1.06 -3.02 11.08
N ALA A 169 -1.54 -3.10 9.82
CA ALA A 169 -2.48 -2.14 9.27
C ALA A 169 -3.88 -2.28 9.92
N VAL A 170 -4.40 -3.50 10.07
CA VAL A 170 -5.68 -3.82 10.72
C VAL A 170 -5.73 -3.31 12.15
N ARG A 171 -4.68 -3.58 12.95
CA ARG A 171 -4.61 -3.12 14.34
C ARG A 171 -4.61 -1.60 14.43
N LYS A 172 -3.86 -0.92 13.56
CA LYS A 172 -3.76 0.55 13.55
C LYS A 172 -5.04 1.23 13.05
N LEU A 173 -5.74 0.61 12.09
CA LEU A 173 -7.00 1.10 11.53
C LEU A 173 -8.24 0.63 12.31
N LYS A 174 -8.05 -0.13 13.40
CA LYS A 174 -9.13 -0.69 14.24
C LYS A 174 -10.17 -1.49 13.43
N LEU A 175 -9.74 -2.16 12.35
CA LEU A 175 -10.62 -2.99 11.53
C LEU A 175 -11.07 -4.22 12.34
N ARG A 176 -12.36 -4.51 12.32
CA ARG A 176 -12.95 -5.64 13.03
C ARG A 176 -12.86 -6.89 12.17
N ARG A 177 -12.52 -8.02 12.79
CA ARG A 177 -12.56 -9.35 12.15
C ARG A 177 -13.40 -10.29 13.01
N PHE A 178 -14.05 -11.24 12.36
CA PHE A 178 -14.68 -12.36 13.05
C PHE A 178 -13.58 -13.19 13.72
N ALA A 179 -13.69 -13.40 15.04
CA ALA A 179 -12.81 -14.31 15.77
C ALA A 179 -13.09 -15.78 15.39
N SER A 180 -14.37 -16.08 15.18
CA SER A 180 -14.87 -17.28 14.51
C SER A 180 -16.00 -16.85 13.58
N TYR A 181 -16.10 -17.47 12.40
CA TYR A 181 -17.17 -17.17 11.46
C TYR A 181 -18.49 -17.69 12.03
N PRO A 182 -19.49 -16.83 12.27
CA PRO A 182 -20.79 -17.27 12.76
C PRO A 182 -21.44 -18.23 11.76
N ALA A 183 -21.96 -19.36 12.24
CA ALA A 183 -22.69 -20.32 11.41
C ALA A 183 -23.88 -19.66 10.68
N ALA A 184 -24.49 -18.63 11.28
CA ALA A 184 -25.56 -17.83 10.70
C ALA A 184 -25.20 -17.08 9.41
N LEU A 185 -23.91 -16.94 9.07
CA LEU A 185 -23.45 -16.37 7.80
C LEU A 185 -23.37 -17.41 6.66
N GLY A 186 -23.71 -18.68 6.92
CA GLY A 186 -23.76 -19.75 5.91
C GLY A 186 -22.40 -20.17 5.33
N LEU A 187 -21.28 -19.76 5.94
CA LEU A 187 -19.93 -20.07 5.48
C LEU A 187 -19.29 -21.29 6.18
N ALA A 188 -19.82 -21.68 7.34
CA ALA A 188 -19.29 -22.79 8.14
C ALA A 188 -19.65 -24.19 7.57
N ASP A 189 -20.68 -24.27 6.72
CA ASP A 189 -21.26 -25.54 6.26
C ASP A 189 -20.91 -25.92 4.82
N ARG A 190 -19.91 -25.30 4.17
CA ARG A 190 -19.36 -25.96 2.97
C ARG A 190 -18.57 -27.17 3.45
N PRO A 191 -19.01 -28.41 3.16
CA PRO A 191 -18.18 -29.57 3.41
C PRO A 191 -16.88 -29.35 2.62
N LYS A 192 -15.74 -29.70 3.22
CA LYS A 192 -14.52 -29.94 2.46
C LYS A 192 -14.90 -30.91 1.35
N GLN A 193 -15.10 -30.40 0.13
CA GLN A 193 -15.43 -31.25 -1.00
C GLN A 193 -14.22 -32.15 -1.17
N ALA A 194 -14.43 -33.40 -0.77
CA ALA A 194 -13.47 -34.46 -0.79
C ALA A 194 -12.83 -34.50 -2.19
N ALA A 195 -11.53 -34.72 -2.22
CA ALA A 195 -10.88 -35.29 -3.38
C ALA A 195 -11.74 -36.48 -3.84
N GLN A 196 -12.46 -36.31 -4.95
CA GLN A 196 -13.10 -37.42 -5.62
C GLN A 196 -11.99 -38.38 -6.04
N PRO A 197 -12.02 -39.65 -5.60
CA PRO A 197 -11.19 -40.67 -6.20
C PRO A 197 -11.55 -40.72 -7.69
N ARG A 198 -10.54 -40.68 -8.57
CA ARG A 198 -10.73 -40.99 -9.99
C ARG A 198 -11.45 -42.32 -10.07
N GLU A 199 -12.65 -42.28 -10.62
CA GLU A 199 -13.43 -43.44 -11.02
C GLU A 199 -12.54 -44.31 -11.92
N GLU A 200 -12.37 -45.55 -11.48
CA GLU A 200 -11.51 -46.56 -12.07
C GLU A 200 -12.12 -46.96 -13.43
N ASP A 201 -11.34 -46.73 -14.48
CA ASP A 201 -11.64 -47.05 -15.87
C ASP A 201 -11.96 -48.56 -16.04
N PRO A 202 -13.17 -48.94 -16.47
CA PRO A 202 -13.47 -50.33 -16.74
C PRO A 202 -12.84 -50.73 -18.08
N ARG A 203 -11.74 -51.49 -18.00
CA ARG A 203 -11.15 -52.21 -19.14
C ARG A 203 -12.25 -52.95 -19.93
N PRO A 204 -12.34 -52.79 -21.26
CA PRO A 204 -13.25 -53.59 -22.06
C PRO A 204 -12.74 -55.03 -22.14
N ALA A 205 -13.63 -55.99 -21.88
CA ALA A 205 -13.43 -57.39 -22.23
C ALA A 205 -13.58 -57.54 -23.75
N GLY A 206 -12.48 -57.90 -24.40
CA GLY A 206 -12.37 -58.25 -25.82
C GLY A 206 -11.05 -58.93 -26.07
#